data_AF-A0A1G5R941-F1
#
_entry.id   AF-A0A1G5R941-F1
#
_cell.length_a   1.000
_cell.length_b   1.000
_cell.length_c   1.000
_cell.angle_alpha   90.00
_cell.angle_beta   90.00
_cell.angle_gamma   90.00
#
_symmetry.space_group_name_H-M   'P 1'
#
loop_
_entity.id
_entity.type
_entity.pdbx_description
1 polymer ?
#
loop_
_entity_poly.entity_id
_entity_poly.type
_entity_poly.pdbx_seq_one_letter_code
_entity_poly.pdbx_strand_id
1 'polypeptide(L)'
;MTTYSYLEYFLTLLGWMVNNGLWNVLLATGLFVLPLTFKMIGIWLKVREEGEDEGNKGMLSVTRIENTLYGAFLVMIACCVPLVNVSLSTITYDDSRAKSCGTWTPKPAETGYASVISSLEGKTAAAPVWWILVHQISKGVTQAAIASLPCRPDLRQLRFEVQHTQINNPALAQILQDFTHDCYALALYQWKRRDEGKTLDEAVLRDIEWLGSKTFLNGAGYYDALQSKTPRPDFPWKPRCDDGFANTGQGGYPTCKEWWSDSQVGLEKRIMAQAEPGMWFRLSAALKLMGKETSEYKEAVIRRLVSPENLTTSQGGHVYAGYGGNADFTLMNSVGRLASLGGMSLGSLAAFPAFDAMRQALPMVQAVILMAVTIILPLIIVFAVYEYKTVITLTFVVFALNFLTFWWELARWLDSWLLEALYGSDTHSRWNMAGFQNSTDDIIMSFVMGAMFIVLPALWMGALSWAGIRVGGALENTALRHGTSEAQSSGAKIGESVSNKIMK
;
A
#
# COMPACT_ATOMS: atom_id res chain seq x y z
N MET A 1 -3.50 -18.19 18.79
CA MET A 1 -2.88 -16.84 18.59
C MET A 1 -3.53 -16.22 17.36
N THR A 2 -3.73 -14.90 17.28
CA THR A 2 -4.45 -14.24 16.17
C THR A 2 -3.53 -13.42 15.27
N THR A 3 -3.65 -13.51 13.95
CA THR A 3 -2.82 -12.74 13.00
C THR A 3 -3.66 -11.89 12.05
N TYR A 4 -3.10 -10.76 11.61
CA TYR A 4 -3.80 -9.80 10.72
C TYR A 4 -3.30 -9.87 9.27
N SER A 5 -2.07 -10.32 9.08
CA SER A 5 -1.48 -10.52 7.75
C SER A 5 -1.33 -12.00 7.45
N TYR A 6 -1.50 -12.36 6.18
CA TYR A 6 -1.19 -13.72 5.69
C TYR A 6 0.28 -14.08 5.93
N LEU A 7 1.18 -13.09 5.92
CA LEU A 7 2.61 -13.29 6.12
C LEU A 7 2.94 -13.53 7.60
N GLU A 8 2.26 -12.81 8.48
CA GLU A 8 2.34 -13.01 9.93
C GLU A 8 1.86 -14.42 10.34
N TYR A 9 0.85 -14.96 9.66
CA TYR A 9 0.28 -16.28 9.95
C TYR A 9 1.34 -17.40 9.95
N PHE A 10 2.18 -17.48 8.91
CA PHE A 10 3.22 -18.52 8.86
C PHE A 10 4.53 -18.09 9.52
N LEU A 11 4.88 -16.79 9.52
CA LEU A 11 6.11 -16.30 10.17
C LEU A 11 6.05 -16.41 11.69
N THR A 12 4.88 -16.29 12.31
CA THR A 12 4.75 -16.50 13.76
C THR A 12 5.11 -17.93 14.15
N LEU A 13 4.66 -18.93 13.39
CA LEU A 13 5.05 -20.32 13.61
C LEU A 13 6.56 -20.53 13.39
N LEU A 14 7.10 -19.97 12.30
CA LEU A 14 8.53 -20.06 12.00
C LEU A 14 9.39 -19.44 13.10
N GLY A 15 8.98 -18.27 13.61
CA GLY A 15 9.66 -17.57 14.71
C GLY A 15 9.75 -18.41 15.97
N TRP A 16 8.64 -19.06 16.37
CA TRP A 16 8.64 -19.99 17.49
C TRP A 16 9.45 -21.25 17.22
N MET A 17 9.41 -21.80 16.00
CA MET A 17 10.21 -22.98 15.66
C MET A 17 11.71 -22.74 15.85
N VAL A 18 12.21 -21.60 15.37
CA VAL A 18 13.61 -21.21 15.54
C VAL A 18 13.92 -20.86 17.00
N ASN A 19 13.01 -20.17 17.69
CA ASN A 19 13.13 -19.89 19.13
C ASN A 19 13.33 -21.18 19.95
N ASN A 20 12.50 -22.19 19.72
CA ASN A 20 12.62 -23.49 20.40
C ASN A 20 13.96 -24.15 20.11
N GLY A 21 14.44 -24.08 18.86
CA GLY A 21 15.78 -24.54 18.48
C GLY A 21 16.88 -23.86 19.31
N LEU A 22 16.85 -22.52 19.40
CA LEU A 22 17.82 -21.74 20.19
C LEU A 22 17.74 -22.06 21.68
N TRP A 23 16.53 -22.15 22.25
CA TRP A 23 16.34 -22.50 23.65
C TRP A 23 16.86 -23.92 23.96
N ASN A 24 16.63 -24.88 23.08
CA ASN A 24 17.17 -26.23 23.22
C ASN A 24 18.71 -26.26 23.20
N VAL A 25 19.35 -25.43 22.36
CA VAL A 25 20.82 -25.28 22.37
C VAL A 25 21.30 -24.71 23.69
N LEU A 26 20.61 -23.69 24.23
CA LEU A 26 20.94 -23.10 25.54
C LEU A 26 20.81 -24.13 26.69
N LEU A 27 19.77 -24.97 26.64
CA LEU A 27 19.59 -26.06 27.60
C LEU A 27 20.68 -27.13 27.47
N ALA A 28 20.95 -27.60 26.25
CA ALA A 28 21.92 -28.66 25.99
C ALA A 28 23.36 -28.26 26.35
N THR A 29 23.71 -26.99 26.17
CA THR A 29 25.03 -26.44 26.52
C THR A 29 25.14 -26.01 27.98
N GLY A 30 24.03 -25.90 28.71
CA GLY A 30 23.99 -25.34 30.06
C GLY A 30 24.23 -23.82 30.12
N LEU A 31 24.32 -23.14 28.98
CA LEU A 31 24.63 -21.71 28.90
C LEU A 31 23.56 -20.84 29.58
N PHE A 32 22.33 -21.35 29.69
CA PHE A 32 21.23 -20.64 30.35
C PHE A 32 21.49 -20.36 31.84
N VAL A 33 22.32 -21.17 32.53
CA VAL A 33 22.61 -21.03 33.97
C VAL A 33 23.77 -20.05 34.23
N LEU A 34 24.67 -19.90 33.26
CA LEU A 34 25.94 -19.18 33.41
C LEU A 34 25.75 -17.72 33.85
N PRO A 35 24.88 -16.90 33.23
CA PRO A 35 24.69 -15.51 33.67
C PRO A 35 24.15 -15.41 35.10
N LEU A 36 23.30 -16.36 35.51
CA LEU A 36 22.76 -16.43 36.87
C LEU A 36 23.87 -16.71 37.88
N THR A 37 24.79 -17.64 37.58
CA THR A 37 25.93 -17.93 38.45
C THR A 37 26.86 -16.73 38.64
N PHE A 38 27.13 -15.98 37.56
CA PHE A 38 27.95 -14.75 37.68
C PHE A 38 27.27 -13.69 38.54
N LYS A 39 25.94 -13.52 38.40
CA LYS A 39 25.18 -12.58 39.24
C LYS A 39 25.18 -13.00 40.71
N MET A 40 25.07 -14.30 41.02
CA MET A 40 25.18 -14.78 42.39
C MET A 40 26.56 -14.50 43.01
N ILE A 41 27.63 -14.77 42.26
CA ILE A 41 29.01 -14.44 42.69
C ILE A 41 29.16 -12.93 42.89
N GLY A 42 28.60 -12.11 42.01
CA GLY A 42 28.61 -10.66 42.12
C GLY A 42 27.90 -10.14 43.38
N ILE A 43 26.74 -10.69 43.73
CA ILE A 43 26.03 -10.37 44.97
C ILE A 43 26.88 -10.77 46.19
N TRP A 44 27.49 -11.95 46.14
CA TRP A 44 28.34 -12.45 47.22
C TRP A 44 29.58 -11.57 47.45
N LEU A 45 30.26 -11.14 46.37
CA LEU A 45 31.39 -10.21 46.44
C LEU A 45 30.96 -8.84 46.97
N LYS A 46 29.83 -8.30 46.50
CA LYS A 46 29.31 -7.00 46.93
C LYS A 46 29.02 -6.96 48.43
N VAL A 47 28.41 -8.01 48.99
CA VAL A 47 28.15 -8.10 50.43
C VAL A 47 29.43 -8.23 51.26
N ARG A 48 30.52 -8.75 50.67
CA ARG A 48 31.84 -8.78 51.32
C ARG A 48 32.51 -7.40 51.38
N GLU A 49 32.26 -6.55 50.38
CA GLU A 49 32.79 -5.18 50.30
C GLU A 49 32.02 -4.20 51.22
N GLU A 50 30.79 -4.52 51.61
CA GLU A 50 29.98 -3.71 52.52
C GLU A 50 30.59 -3.65 53.95
N GLY A 51 30.49 -2.49 54.60
CA GLY A 51 31.04 -2.20 55.93
C GLY A 51 30.32 -2.94 57.07
N GLU A 52 30.83 -2.85 58.31
CA GLU A 52 30.20 -3.51 59.48
C GLU A 52 28.84 -2.91 59.89
N ASP A 53 28.52 -1.69 59.42
CA ASP A 53 27.26 -1.00 59.72
C ASP A 53 25.99 -1.67 59.13
N GLU A 54 26.14 -2.60 58.17
CA GLU A 54 25.03 -3.31 57.51
C GLU A 54 24.56 -4.56 58.28
N GLY A 55 25.19 -4.90 59.42
CA GLY A 55 24.81 -6.03 60.27
C GLY A 55 25.33 -7.40 59.80
N ASN A 56 24.56 -8.48 60.02
CA ASN A 56 25.00 -9.84 59.71
C ASN A 56 25.08 -10.09 58.20
N LYS A 57 26.30 -9.96 57.65
CA LYS A 57 26.64 -10.15 56.23
C LYS A 57 26.21 -11.52 55.68
N GLY A 58 26.27 -12.57 56.50
CA GLY A 58 25.85 -13.91 56.09
C GLY A 58 24.37 -13.98 55.79
N MET A 59 23.53 -13.50 56.71
CA MET A 59 22.08 -13.49 56.55
C MET A 59 21.64 -12.57 55.40
N LEU A 60 22.27 -11.39 55.27
CA LEU A 60 22.00 -10.45 54.18
C LEU A 60 22.33 -11.03 52.80
N SER A 61 23.45 -11.75 52.67
CA SER A 61 23.85 -12.37 51.42
C SER A 61 22.87 -13.46 50.96
N VAL A 62 22.40 -14.30 51.89
CA VAL A 62 21.45 -15.38 51.60
C VAL A 62 20.12 -14.80 51.13
N THR A 63 19.56 -13.82 51.84
CA THR A 63 18.28 -13.21 51.46
C THR A 63 18.34 -12.51 50.09
N ARG A 64 19.45 -11.84 49.76
CA ARG A 64 19.63 -11.19 48.44
C ARG A 64 19.75 -12.23 47.30
N ILE A 65 20.48 -13.32 47.53
CA ILE A 65 20.62 -14.41 46.57
C ILE A 65 19.28 -15.11 46.36
N GLU A 66 18.57 -15.43 47.45
CA GLU A 66 17.26 -16.09 47.44
C GLU A 66 16.23 -15.30 46.63
N ASN A 67 16.10 -13.99 46.89
CA ASN A 67 15.19 -13.13 46.13
C ASN A 67 15.57 -13.06 44.64
N THR A 68 16.86 -13.02 44.32
CA THR A 68 17.34 -13.03 42.92
C THR A 68 16.99 -14.35 42.24
N LEU A 69 17.14 -15.48 42.94
CA LEU A 69 16.91 -16.81 42.41
C LEU A 69 15.41 -17.08 42.21
N TYR A 70 14.57 -16.67 43.15
CA TYR A 70 13.11 -16.73 43.00
C TYR A 70 12.60 -15.89 41.84
N GLY A 71 13.10 -14.65 41.71
CA GLY A 71 12.76 -13.79 40.58
C GLY A 71 13.17 -14.39 39.24
N ALA A 72 14.41 -14.88 39.14
CA ALA A 72 14.93 -15.50 37.91
C ALA A 72 14.17 -16.78 37.55
N PHE A 73 13.82 -17.61 38.54
CA PHE A 73 13.08 -18.85 38.34
C PHE A 73 11.67 -18.59 37.78
N LEU A 74 10.96 -17.60 38.33
CA LEU A 74 9.65 -17.19 37.82
C LEU A 74 9.74 -16.73 36.36
N VAL A 75 10.71 -15.86 36.05
CA VAL A 75 10.94 -15.38 34.69
C VAL A 75 11.25 -16.53 33.73
N MET A 76 12.07 -17.49 34.15
CA MET A 76 12.45 -18.64 33.32
C MET A 76 11.23 -19.50 32.97
N ILE A 77 10.40 -19.86 33.96
CA ILE A 77 9.18 -20.65 33.74
C ILE A 77 8.20 -19.91 32.83
N ALA A 78 7.96 -18.62 33.11
CA ALA A 78 6.93 -17.87 32.40
C ALA A 78 7.36 -17.50 30.96
N CYS A 79 8.63 -17.12 30.76
CA CYS A 79 9.10 -16.45 29.55
C CYS A 79 10.07 -17.27 28.69
N CYS A 80 10.68 -18.33 29.23
CA CYS A 80 11.69 -19.11 28.50
C CYS A 80 11.25 -20.55 28.23
N VAL A 81 10.55 -21.18 29.17
CA VAL A 81 10.14 -22.58 29.01
C VAL A 81 8.96 -22.69 28.04
N PRO A 82 9.11 -23.41 26.91
CA PRO A 82 8.05 -23.56 25.92
C PRO A 82 7.04 -24.60 26.40
N LEU A 83 5.90 -24.15 26.94
CA LEU A 83 4.89 -25.02 27.55
C LEU A 83 3.67 -25.27 26.67
N VAL A 84 3.34 -24.34 25.77
CA VAL A 84 2.09 -24.37 25.02
C VAL A 84 2.36 -24.57 23.55
N ASN A 85 1.79 -25.62 22.97
CA ASN A 85 1.97 -25.93 21.56
C ASN A 85 1.30 -24.88 20.65
N VAL A 86 2.03 -24.46 19.63
CA VAL A 86 1.61 -23.54 18.57
C VAL A 86 1.77 -24.25 17.22
N SER A 87 0.68 -24.39 16.50
CA SER A 87 0.60 -24.95 15.14
C SER A 87 -0.23 -24.04 14.25
N LEU A 88 -0.15 -24.21 12.93
CA LEU A 88 -0.98 -23.47 11.97
C LEU A 88 -2.48 -23.60 12.29
N SER A 89 -2.94 -24.78 12.73
CA SER A 89 -4.34 -25.01 13.11
C SER A 89 -4.79 -24.26 14.38
N THR A 90 -3.86 -23.83 15.24
CA THR A 90 -4.14 -23.05 16.46
C THR A 90 -4.01 -21.54 16.26
N ILE A 91 -3.46 -21.13 15.12
CA ILE A 91 -3.37 -19.72 14.73
C ILE A 91 -4.63 -19.40 13.93
N THR A 92 -5.31 -18.32 14.32
CA THR A 92 -6.54 -17.88 13.66
C THR A 92 -6.26 -16.60 12.90
N TYR A 93 -6.52 -16.60 11.59
CA TYR A 93 -6.55 -15.39 10.78
C TYR A 93 -7.84 -14.62 11.10
N ASP A 94 -7.72 -13.37 11.53
CA ASP A 94 -8.87 -12.55 11.89
C ASP A 94 -9.43 -11.82 10.66
N ASP A 95 -10.60 -12.24 10.19
CA ASP A 95 -11.34 -11.63 9.07
C ASP A 95 -12.52 -10.76 9.54
N SER A 96 -12.69 -10.56 10.86
CA SER A 96 -13.84 -9.85 11.45
C SER A 96 -13.98 -8.42 10.92
N ARG A 97 -12.85 -7.71 10.78
CA ARG A 97 -12.85 -6.33 10.28
C ARG A 97 -13.23 -6.25 8.81
N ALA A 98 -12.66 -7.14 7.99
CA ALA A 98 -12.98 -7.25 6.57
C ALA A 98 -14.49 -7.50 6.36
N LYS A 99 -15.07 -8.41 7.15
CA LYS A 99 -16.51 -8.66 7.18
C LYS A 99 -17.31 -7.43 7.61
N SER A 100 -16.89 -6.73 8.66
CA SER A 100 -17.61 -5.55 9.18
C SER A 100 -17.60 -4.35 8.20
N CYS A 101 -16.52 -4.19 7.44
CA CYS A 101 -16.38 -3.10 6.48
C CYS A 101 -16.70 -3.51 5.03
N GLY A 102 -17.18 -4.73 4.80
CA GLY A 102 -17.57 -5.23 3.48
C GLY A 102 -16.40 -5.36 2.47
N THR A 103 -15.16 -5.41 2.96
CA THR A 103 -13.96 -5.62 2.13
C THR A 103 -13.59 -7.10 2.11
N TRP A 104 -13.05 -7.58 0.99
CA TRP A 104 -12.70 -8.99 0.81
C TRP A 104 -11.17 -9.16 0.84
N THR A 105 -10.68 -9.91 1.82
CA THR A 105 -9.29 -10.36 1.91
C THR A 105 -9.23 -11.86 1.61
N PRO A 106 -8.39 -12.32 0.66
CA PRO A 106 -8.25 -13.74 0.39
C PRO A 106 -7.72 -14.46 1.63
N LYS A 107 -8.21 -15.68 1.87
CA LYS A 107 -7.71 -16.51 2.98
C LYS A 107 -6.26 -16.89 2.73
N PRO A 108 -5.43 -17.12 3.77
CA PRO A 108 -4.01 -17.48 3.59
C PRO A 108 -3.76 -18.63 2.60
N ALA A 109 -4.62 -19.66 2.59
CA ALA A 109 -4.52 -20.80 1.69
C ALA A 109 -4.87 -20.49 0.21
N GLU A 110 -5.58 -19.40 -0.06
CA GLU A 110 -5.99 -18.94 -1.40
C GLU A 110 -5.01 -17.89 -1.96
N THR A 111 -3.90 -17.64 -1.25
CA THR A 111 -2.84 -16.72 -1.70
C THR A 111 -1.72 -17.47 -2.43
N GLY A 112 -0.85 -16.74 -3.13
CA GLY A 112 0.37 -17.29 -3.75
C GLY A 112 1.36 -17.95 -2.77
N TYR A 113 1.12 -17.84 -1.45
CA TYR A 113 1.92 -18.47 -0.39
C TYR A 113 1.45 -19.88 0.00
N ALA A 114 0.46 -20.45 -0.71
CA ALA A 114 -0.08 -21.78 -0.43
C ALA A 114 1.01 -22.88 -0.34
N SER A 115 2.03 -22.83 -1.21
CA SER A 115 3.15 -23.78 -1.18
C SER A 115 3.99 -23.69 0.11
N VAL A 116 4.21 -22.48 0.61
CA VAL A 116 4.95 -22.25 1.87
C VAL A 116 4.14 -22.78 3.05
N ILE A 117 2.82 -22.52 3.06
CA ILE A 117 1.91 -23.03 4.09
C ILE A 117 1.93 -24.55 4.10
N SER A 118 1.81 -25.20 2.94
CA SER A 118 1.86 -26.66 2.82
C SER A 118 3.20 -27.27 3.27
N SER A 119 4.31 -26.53 3.15
CA SER A 119 5.63 -26.99 3.62
C SER A 119 5.75 -26.97 5.16
N LEU A 120 4.96 -26.12 5.81
CA LEU A 120 4.91 -25.94 7.26
C LEU A 120 3.77 -26.75 7.92
N GLU A 121 2.85 -27.32 7.12
CA GLU A 121 1.80 -28.21 7.61
C GLU A 121 2.40 -29.45 8.31
N GLY A 122 1.88 -29.75 9.51
CA GLY A 122 2.38 -30.85 10.35
C GLY A 122 3.59 -30.50 11.23
N LYS A 123 4.19 -29.31 11.09
CA LYS A 123 5.21 -28.82 12.04
C LYS A 123 4.53 -28.08 13.21
N THR A 124 5.05 -28.30 14.41
CA THR A 124 4.57 -27.67 15.64
C THR A 124 5.74 -27.02 16.37
N ALA A 125 5.53 -25.82 16.89
CA ALA A 125 6.41 -25.19 17.85
C ALA A 125 5.72 -25.13 19.23
N ALA A 126 6.42 -24.70 20.26
CA ALA A 126 5.81 -24.45 21.56
C ALA A 126 6.28 -23.10 22.10
N ALA A 127 5.36 -22.26 22.54
CA ALA A 127 5.66 -20.91 23.03
C ALA A 127 5.50 -20.83 24.57
N PRO A 128 6.28 -19.98 25.26
CA PRO A 128 6.11 -19.72 26.68
C PRO A 128 4.79 -19.00 26.98
N VAL A 129 4.24 -19.26 28.17
CA VAL A 129 2.91 -18.78 28.58
C VAL A 129 2.84 -17.25 28.57
N TRP A 130 3.89 -16.57 29.04
CA TRP A 130 3.95 -15.11 29.08
C TRP A 130 3.77 -14.48 27.70
N TRP A 131 4.49 -14.99 26.69
CA TRP A 131 4.47 -14.40 25.35
C TRP A 131 3.16 -14.67 24.61
N ILE A 132 2.50 -15.80 24.89
CA ILE A 132 1.14 -16.05 24.36
C ILE A 132 0.15 -15.06 24.95
N LEU A 133 0.19 -14.84 26.26
CA LEU A 133 -0.68 -13.88 26.94
C LEU A 133 -0.44 -12.47 26.39
N VAL A 134 0.83 -12.04 26.33
CA VAL A 134 1.20 -10.72 25.78
C VAL A 134 0.71 -10.58 24.35
N HIS A 135 0.90 -11.60 23.52
CA HIS A 135 0.43 -11.58 22.14
C HIS A 135 -1.10 -11.44 22.05
N GLN A 136 -1.86 -12.23 22.81
CA GLN A 136 -3.32 -12.16 22.81
C GLN A 136 -3.84 -10.81 23.30
N ILE A 137 -3.27 -10.27 24.37
CA ILE A 137 -3.63 -8.93 24.88
C ILE A 137 -3.28 -7.86 23.85
N SER A 138 -2.06 -7.91 23.30
CA SER A 138 -1.59 -6.91 22.33
C SER A 138 -2.48 -6.88 21.10
N LYS A 139 -2.80 -8.05 20.54
CA LYS A 139 -3.72 -8.17 19.41
C LYS A 139 -5.14 -7.74 19.80
N GLY A 140 -5.68 -8.22 20.92
CA GLY A 140 -7.03 -7.85 21.38
C GLY A 140 -7.21 -6.34 21.53
N VAL A 141 -6.27 -5.65 22.18
CA VAL A 141 -6.27 -4.19 22.35
C VAL A 141 -6.16 -3.48 21.00
N THR A 142 -5.27 -3.96 20.13
CA THR A 142 -5.07 -3.35 18.81
C THR A 142 -6.32 -3.48 17.94
N GLN A 143 -6.98 -4.63 17.95
CA GLN A 143 -8.23 -4.83 17.21
C GLN A 143 -9.37 -3.99 17.76
N ALA A 144 -9.50 -3.89 19.09
CA ALA A 144 -10.49 -3.03 19.72
C ALA A 144 -10.26 -1.55 19.34
N ALA A 145 -9.00 -1.10 19.28
CA ALA A 145 -8.64 0.24 18.84
C ALA A 145 -8.99 0.46 17.35
N ILE A 146 -8.68 -0.50 16.47
CA ILE A 146 -9.02 -0.42 15.04
C ILE A 146 -10.54 -0.43 14.83
N ALA A 147 -11.30 -1.20 15.61
CA ALA A 147 -12.75 -1.25 15.53
C ALA A 147 -13.43 0.09 15.87
N SER A 148 -12.75 0.97 16.63
CA SER A 148 -13.24 2.32 16.91
C SER A 148 -13.17 3.27 15.70
N LEU A 149 -12.36 2.93 14.68
CA LEU A 149 -12.28 3.71 13.45
C LEU A 149 -13.53 3.44 12.57
N PRO A 150 -14.14 4.47 11.96
CA PRO A 150 -15.21 4.26 10.98
C PRO A 150 -14.72 3.48 9.75
N CYS A 151 -15.57 2.61 9.20
CA CYS A 151 -15.27 1.93 7.93
C CYS A 151 -15.23 2.97 6.79
N ARG A 152 -14.11 3.03 6.07
CA ARG A 152 -13.95 3.80 4.83
C ARG A 152 -13.16 2.95 3.83
N PRO A 153 -13.47 3.02 2.52
CA PRO A 153 -12.69 2.32 1.51
C PRO A 153 -11.32 2.98 1.33
N ASP A 154 -10.28 2.17 1.08
CA ASP A 154 -8.96 2.68 0.72
C ASP A 154 -8.96 3.17 -0.75
N LEU A 155 -9.11 4.48 -0.92
CA LEU A 155 -9.22 5.10 -2.24
C LEU A 155 -7.93 4.99 -3.06
N ARG A 156 -6.77 4.95 -2.40
CA ARG A 156 -5.49 4.83 -3.11
C ARG A 156 -5.22 3.42 -3.57
N GLN A 157 -5.59 2.41 -2.79
CA GLN A 157 -5.50 1.03 -3.26
C GLN A 157 -6.38 0.83 -4.51
N LEU A 158 -7.60 1.37 -4.51
CA LEU A 158 -8.47 1.35 -5.68
C LEU A 158 -7.85 2.11 -6.87
N ARG A 159 -7.25 3.28 -6.62
CA ARG A 159 -6.53 4.04 -7.64
C ARG A 159 -5.37 3.25 -8.24
N PHE A 160 -4.57 2.62 -7.40
CA PHE A 160 -3.46 1.78 -7.83
C PHE A 160 -3.96 0.62 -8.70
N GLU A 161 -5.01 -0.09 -8.27
CA GLU A 161 -5.60 -1.21 -9.00
C GLU A 161 -6.10 -0.75 -10.38
N VAL A 162 -6.82 0.37 -10.45
CA VAL A 162 -7.28 0.98 -11.72
C VAL A 162 -6.11 1.41 -12.61
N GLN A 163 -5.07 2.03 -12.04
CA GLN A 163 -3.90 2.48 -12.80
C GLN A 163 -3.08 1.31 -13.36
N HIS A 164 -3.08 0.16 -12.68
CA HIS A 164 -2.35 -1.04 -13.12
C HIS A 164 -3.18 -1.96 -14.01
N THR A 165 -4.49 -1.70 -14.19
CA THR A 165 -5.24 -2.41 -15.21
C THR A 165 -4.91 -1.97 -16.62
N GLN A 166 -4.67 -2.97 -17.46
CA GLN A 166 -4.14 -2.82 -18.80
C GLN A 166 -5.04 -3.54 -19.81
N ILE A 167 -5.05 -3.04 -21.04
CA ILE A 167 -5.71 -3.71 -22.15
C ILE A 167 -4.75 -4.74 -22.73
N ASN A 168 -4.90 -5.99 -22.28
CA ASN A 168 -4.02 -7.10 -22.66
C ASN A 168 -4.26 -7.56 -24.11
N ASN A 169 -5.44 -7.32 -24.68
CA ASN A 169 -5.77 -7.75 -26.03
C ASN A 169 -5.25 -6.74 -27.08
N PRO A 170 -4.23 -7.10 -27.89
CA PRO A 170 -3.67 -6.20 -28.90
C PRO A 170 -4.67 -5.84 -30.01
N ALA A 171 -5.60 -6.75 -30.35
CA ALA A 171 -6.63 -6.47 -31.35
C ALA A 171 -7.60 -5.38 -30.87
N LEU A 172 -7.95 -5.38 -29.57
CA LEU A 172 -8.78 -4.33 -29.00
C LEU A 172 -8.06 -2.98 -28.97
N ALA A 173 -6.75 -2.98 -28.66
CA ALA A 173 -5.94 -1.77 -28.71
C ALA A 173 -5.91 -1.16 -30.12
N GLN A 174 -5.81 -1.99 -31.17
CA GLN A 174 -5.87 -1.52 -32.55
C GLN A 174 -7.26 -0.95 -32.91
N ILE A 175 -8.35 -1.61 -32.50
CA ILE A 175 -9.70 -1.09 -32.73
C ILE A 175 -9.89 0.27 -32.04
N LEU A 176 -9.31 0.46 -30.86
CA LEU A 176 -9.29 1.74 -30.19
C LEU A 176 -8.50 2.78 -30.99
N GLN A 177 -7.32 2.44 -31.52
CA GLN A 177 -6.57 3.34 -32.40
C GLN A 177 -7.40 3.78 -33.60
N ASP A 178 -8.07 2.86 -34.26
CA ASP A 178 -8.90 3.20 -35.42
C ASP A 178 -10.04 4.14 -35.02
N PHE A 179 -10.72 3.89 -33.90
CA PHE A 179 -11.76 4.78 -33.38
C PHE A 179 -11.21 6.18 -33.12
N THR A 180 -9.98 6.25 -32.62
CA THR A 180 -9.34 7.54 -32.32
C THR A 180 -9.05 8.35 -33.58
N HIS A 181 -8.67 7.69 -34.68
CA HIS A 181 -8.38 8.34 -35.96
C HIS A 181 -9.66 8.69 -36.73
N ASP A 182 -10.61 7.77 -36.79
CA ASP A 182 -11.82 7.90 -37.61
C ASP A 182 -12.87 8.79 -36.95
N CYS A 183 -12.98 8.74 -35.63
CA CYS A 183 -14.03 9.44 -34.90
C CYS A 183 -13.47 10.64 -34.13
N TYR A 184 -12.64 10.38 -33.13
CA TYR A 184 -12.26 11.38 -32.13
C TYR A 184 -11.40 12.51 -32.70
N ALA A 185 -10.36 12.20 -33.48
CA ALA A 185 -9.48 13.20 -34.07
C ALA A 185 -10.25 14.15 -35.00
N LEU A 186 -11.18 13.62 -35.80
CA LEU A 186 -12.03 14.42 -36.69
C LEU A 186 -13.03 15.26 -35.90
N ALA A 187 -13.70 14.69 -34.89
CA ALA A 187 -14.62 15.42 -34.02
C ALA A 187 -13.92 16.58 -33.30
N LEU A 188 -12.74 16.34 -32.75
CA LEU A 188 -11.93 17.35 -32.07
C LEU A 188 -11.47 18.44 -33.04
N TYR A 189 -11.05 18.09 -34.27
CA TYR A 189 -10.71 19.06 -35.29
C TYR A 189 -11.91 19.95 -35.67
N GLN A 190 -13.07 19.33 -35.89
CA GLN A 190 -14.30 20.07 -36.19
C GLN A 190 -14.71 21.00 -35.03
N TRP A 191 -14.57 20.53 -33.79
CA TRP A 191 -14.86 21.33 -32.60
C TRP A 191 -13.94 22.53 -32.50
N LYS A 192 -12.61 22.34 -32.61
CA LYS A 192 -11.63 23.43 -32.59
C LYS A 192 -11.89 24.46 -33.69
N ARG A 193 -12.31 24.01 -34.88
CA ARG A 193 -12.65 24.90 -35.99
C ARG A 193 -13.93 25.69 -35.76
N ARG A 194 -14.95 25.13 -35.09
CA ARG A 194 -16.22 25.81 -34.80
C ARG A 194 -16.10 26.74 -33.59
N ASP A 195 -15.38 26.33 -32.55
CA ASP A 195 -15.25 27.07 -31.30
C ASP A 195 -14.27 28.24 -31.41
N GLU A 196 -13.20 28.10 -32.21
CA GLU A 196 -12.14 29.11 -32.38
C GLU A 196 -11.51 29.58 -31.05
N GLY A 197 -11.60 28.78 -29.98
CA GLY A 197 -11.08 29.11 -28.66
C GLY A 197 -11.96 30.06 -27.84
N LYS A 198 -13.26 30.11 -28.13
CA LYS A 198 -14.23 30.97 -27.43
C LYS A 198 -14.75 30.34 -26.14
N THR A 199 -14.77 29.01 -26.03
CA THR A 199 -15.26 28.34 -24.83
C THR A 199 -14.26 28.51 -23.68
N LEU A 200 -14.70 29.18 -22.61
CA LEU A 200 -13.96 29.35 -21.35
C LEU A 200 -14.43 28.36 -20.27
N ASP A 201 -15.44 27.55 -20.55
CA ASP A 201 -15.96 26.56 -19.61
C ASP A 201 -14.99 25.38 -19.50
N GLU A 202 -14.34 25.27 -18.35
CA GLU A 202 -13.40 24.19 -18.06
C GLU A 202 -14.06 22.81 -18.13
N ALA A 203 -15.34 22.69 -17.80
CA ALA A 203 -16.04 21.39 -17.85
C ALA A 203 -16.12 20.86 -19.29
N VAL A 204 -16.44 21.73 -20.24
CA VAL A 204 -16.48 21.38 -21.67
C VAL A 204 -15.07 21.10 -22.18
N LEU A 205 -14.10 21.94 -21.85
CA LEU A 205 -12.70 21.78 -22.27
C LEU A 205 -12.09 20.46 -21.76
N ARG A 206 -12.45 20.01 -20.56
CA ARG A 206 -12.00 18.73 -20.00
C ARG A 206 -12.78 17.53 -20.48
N ASP A 207 -14.03 17.69 -20.89
CA ASP A 207 -14.83 16.60 -21.47
C ASP A 207 -14.35 16.23 -22.88
N ILE A 208 -13.90 17.20 -23.69
CA ILE A 208 -13.41 16.94 -25.06
C ILE A 208 -12.02 16.29 -25.14
N GLU A 209 -11.30 16.16 -24.03
CA GLU A 209 -9.93 15.60 -23.97
C GLU A 209 -9.87 14.08 -24.13
N TRP A 210 -11.01 13.38 -24.12
CA TRP A 210 -11.06 11.93 -24.15
C TRP A 210 -12.11 11.37 -25.13
N LEU A 211 -11.97 10.08 -25.42
CA LEU A 211 -12.67 9.38 -26.50
C LEU A 211 -14.19 9.31 -26.34
N GLY A 212 -14.65 9.11 -25.11
CA GLY A 212 -16.08 9.01 -24.78
C GLY A 212 -16.73 10.34 -24.38
N SER A 213 -16.17 11.48 -24.81
CA SER A 213 -16.72 12.82 -24.54
C SER A 213 -18.24 12.88 -24.72
N LYS A 214 -18.94 13.36 -23.68
CA LYS A 214 -20.41 13.58 -23.75
C LYS A 214 -20.76 14.65 -24.77
N THR A 215 -19.89 15.65 -24.93
CA THR A 215 -20.01 16.71 -25.92
C THR A 215 -19.99 16.15 -27.34
N PHE A 216 -19.12 15.17 -27.63
CA PHE A 216 -19.08 14.52 -28.95
C PHE A 216 -20.17 13.47 -29.16
N LEU A 217 -20.56 12.72 -28.11
CA LEU A 217 -21.63 11.72 -28.17
C LEU A 217 -23.03 12.33 -28.33
N ASN A 218 -23.27 13.51 -27.76
CA ASN A 218 -24.58 14.17 -27.76
C ASN A 218 -24.65 15.39 -28.68
N GLY A 219 -23.51 15.97 -29.06
CA GLY A 219 -23.46 17.13 -29.95
C GLY A 219 -23.76 16.74 -31.40
N ALA A 220 -24.57 17.55 -32.07
CA ALA A 220 -24.95 17.31 -33.46
C ALA A 220 -23.80 17.59 -34.45
N GLY A 221 -23.61 16.67 -35.39
CA GLY A 221 -22.55 16.73 -36.39
C GLY A 221 -21.17 16.32 -35.88
N TYR A 222 -21.09 15.57 -34.78
CA TYR A 222 -19.87 14.91 -34.28
C TYR A 222 -20.02 13.39 -34.40
N TYR A 223 -20.19 12.65 -33.30
CA TYR A 223 -20.24 11.18 -33.36
C TYR A 223 -21.54 10.61 -33.93
N ASP A 224 -22.58 11.42 -34.03
CA ASP A 224 -23.82 11.12 -34.74
C ASP A 224 -23.65 11.12 -36.26
N ALA A 225 -22.75 11.95 -36.80
CA ALA A 225 -22.52 12.09 -38.24
C ALA A 225 -21.25 11.38 -38.74
N LEU A 226 -20.24 11.23 -37.89
CA LEU A 226 -19.01 10.52 -38.23
C LEU A 226 -19.22 9.01 -38.17
N GLN A 227 -18.55 8.27 -39.06
CA GLN A 227 -18.61 6.81 -39.18
C GLN A 227 -17.21 6.21 -39.21
N SER A 228 -17.10 4.90 -38.96
CA SER A 228 -15.84 4.18 -39.18
C SER A 228 -15.44 4.25 -40.65
N LYS A 229 -14.13 4.26 -40.97
CA LYS A 229 -13.64 4.17 -42.36
C LYS A 229 -13.32 2.75 -42.79
N THR A 230 -13.20 1.85 -41.83
CA THR A 230 -13.01 0.42 -42.04
C THR A 230 -14.26 -0.35 -41.63
N PRO A 231 -14.58 -1.46 -42.34
CA PRO A 231 -15.74 -2.28 -42.02
C PRO A 231 -15.50 -2.98 -40.67
N ARG A 232 -16.55 -3.03 -39.83
CA ARG A 232 -16.48 -3.67 -38.51
C ARG A 232 -17.31 -4.95 -38.49
N PRO A 233 -16.70 -6.12 -38.22
CA PRO A 233 -17.38 -7.42 -38.30
C PRO A 233 -18.53 -7.56 -37.29
N ASP A 234 -18.45 -6.79 -36.20
CA ASP A 234 -19.42 -6.81 -35.12
C ASP A 234 -20.70 -6.03 -35.42
N PHE A 235 -20.68 -5.21 -36.47
CA PHE A 235 -21.82 -4.39 -36.88
C PHE A 235 -22.34 -4.89 -38.23
N PRO A 236 -23.66 -5.10 -38.37
CA PRO A 236 -24.24 -5.53 -39.64
C PRO A 236 -24.21 -4.38 -40.66
N TRP A 237 -24.06 -4.72 -41.93
CA TRP A 237 -24.17 -3.77 -43.04
C TRP A 237 -25.57 -3.15 -43.09
N LYS A 238 -25.66 -1.82 -43.09
CA LYS A 238 -26.92 -1.07 -43.21
C LYS A 238 -26.96 -0.34 -44.56
N PRO A 239 -27.71 -0.83 -45.58
CA PRO A 239 -27.71 -0.23 -46.93
C PRO A 239 -28.01 1.27 -46.95
N ARG A 240 -28.95 1.74 -46.11
CA ARG A 240 -29.32 3.16 -46.06
C ARG A 240 -28.19 4.11 -45.62
N CYS A 241 -27.21 3.63 -44.86
CA CYS A 241 -26.09 4.44 -44.36
C CYS A 241 -24.75 4.06 -45.00
N ASP A 242 -24.59 2.79 -45.37
CA ASP A 242 -23.30 2.20 -45.73
C ASP A 242 -23.09 2.12 -47.25
N ASP A 243 -24.11 2.36 -48.08
CA ASP A 243 -24.05 2.27 -49.56
C ASP A 243 -22.96 3.14 -50.20
N GLY A 244 -22.45 4.16 -49.49
CA GLY A 244 -21.32 4.99 -49.93
C GLY A 244 -19.93 4.38 -49.71
N PHE A 245 -19.83 3.25 -49.01
CA PHE A 245 -18.57 2.57 -48.69
C PHE A 245 -18.40 1.25 -49.45
N ALA A 246 -17.19 0.71 -49.47
CA ALA A 246 -16.91 -0.55 -50.14
C ALA A 246 -17.51 -1.73 -49.34
N ASN A 247 -18.45 -2.46 -49.94
CA ASN A 247 -18.98 -3.68 -49.33
C ASN A 247 -18.01 -4.85 -49.52
N THR A 248 -17.19 -5.10 -48.51
CA THR A 248 -16.21 -6.21 -48.48
C THR A 248 -16.77 -7.50 -47.89
N GLY A 249 -18.04 -7.51 -47.45
CA GLY A 249 -18.64 -8.64 -46.73
C GLY A 249 -18.07 -8.86 -45.31
N GLN A 250 -17.21 -7.97 -44.82
CA GLN A 250 -16.55 -8.08 -43.51
C GLN A 250 -17.24 -7.25 -42.41
N GLY A 251 -18.48 -6.81 -42.64
CA GLY A 251 -19.28 -6.03 -41.70
C GLY A 251 -19.72 -4.67 -42.25
N GLY A 252 -20.36 -3.88 -41.39
CA GLY A 252 -20.91 -2.55 -41.71
C GLY A 252 -20.03 -1.39 -41.21
N TYR A 253 -20.53 -0.17 -41.44
CA TYR A 253 -19.85 1.08 -41.11
C TYR A 253 -20.65 1.87 -40.04
N PRO A 254 -20.58 1.45 -38.76
CA PRO A 254 -21.35 2.08 -37.69
C PRO A 254 -20.98 3.56 -37.53
N THR A 255 -21.96 4.36 -37.09
CA THR A 255 -21.67 5.72 -36.61
C THR A 255 -20.77 5.64 -35.38
N CYS A 256 -19.96 6.66 -35.16
CA CYS A 256 -19.05 6.70 -34.01
C CYS A 256 -19.81 6.60 -32.68
N LYS A 257 -21.04 7.12 -32.61
CA LYS A 257 -21.92 6.97 -31.45
C LYS A 257 -22.35 5.52 -31.24
N GLU A 258 -22.82 4.85 -32.29
CA GLU A 258 -23.19 3.43 -32.23
C GLU A 258 -21.96 2.56 -31.88
N TRP A 259 -20.81 2.85 -32.49
CA TRP A 259 -19.59 2.10 -32.27
C TRP A 259 -19.07 2.21 -30.82
N TRP A 260 -19.20 3.39 -30.20
CA TRP A 260 -18.80 3.59 -28.81
C TRP A 260 -19.81 2.99 -27.80
N SER A 261 -21.10 3.30 -27.96
CA SER A 261 -22.13 3.15 -26.91
C SER A 261 -23.06 1.94 -27.03
N ASP A 262 -22.92 1.10 -28.07
CA ASP A 262 -23.79 -0.07 -28.25
C ASP A 262 -23.73 -1.05 -27.05
N SER A 263 -24.91 -1.47 -26.58
CA SER A 263 -25.06 -2.30 -25.36
C SER A 263 -24.55 -3.74 -25.50
N GLN A 264 -24.38 -4.25 -26.71
CA GLN A 264 -23.95 -5.63 -26.98
C GLN A 264 -22.52 -5.68 -27.48
N VAL A 265 -22.20 -4.86 -28.49
CA VAL A 265 -20.92 -4.90 -29.22
C VAL A 265 -20.08 -3.62 -29.08
N GLY A 266 -20.57 -2.59 -28.38
CA GLY A 266 -19.90 -1.30 -28.27
C GLY A 266 -18.52 -1.36 -27.62
N LEU A 267 -17.66 -0.41 -28.00
CA LEU A 267 -16.29 -0.30 -27.49
C LEU A 267 -16.24 -0.13 -25.97
N GLU A 268 -17.13 0.68 -25.41
CA GLU A 268 -17.18 0.95 -23.98
C GLU A 268 -17.32 -0.36 -23.17
N LYS A 269 -18.23 -1.24 -23.57
CA LYS A 269 -18.44 -2.54 -22.94
C LYS A 269 -17.25 -3.48 -23.11
N ARG A 270 -16.62 -3.49 -24.28
CA ARG A 270 -15.42 -4.31 -24.55
C ARG A 270 -14.23 -3.88 -23.70
N ILE A 271 -14.07 -2.57 -23.48
CA ILE A 271 -13.06 -2.01 -22.58
C ILE A 271 -13.38 -2.40 -21.13
N MET A 272 -14.63 -2.26 -20.69
CA MET A 272 -15.03 -2.68 -19.34
C MET A 272 -14.76 -4.17 -19.08
N ALA A 273 -14.91 -5.01 -20.09
CA ALA A 273 -14.64 -6.45 -20.01
C ALA A 273 -13.14 -6.80 -19.89
N GLN A 274 -12.22 -5.86 -20.15
CA GLN A 274 -10.78 -6.08 -19.94
C GLN A 274 -10.38 -5.95 -18.47
N ALA A 275 -11.17 -5.27 -17.65
CA ALA A 275 -10.91 -5.13 -16.23
C ALA A 275 -11.43 -6.34 -15.44
N GLU A 276 -10.69 -6.75 -14.41
CA GLU A 276 -11.06 -7.90 -13.59
C GLU A 276 -12.44 -7.70 -12.91
N PRO A 277 -13.31 -8.72 -12.87
CA PRO A 277 -14.61 -8.63 -12.19
C PRO A 277 -14.50 -8.23 -10.71
N GLY A 278 -13.41 -8.63 -10.05
CA GLY A 278 -13.11 -8.30 -8.65
C GLY A 278 -12.88 -6.80 -8.42
N MET A 279 -12.22 -6.11 -9.36
CA MET A 279 -12.00 -4.67 -9.28
C MET A 279 -13.32 -3.90 -9.34
N TRP A 280 -14.20 -4.24 -10.30
CA TRP A 280 -15.51 -3.61 -10.43
C TRP A 280 -16.37 -3.80 -9.17
N PHE A 281 -16.30 -4.98 -8.55
CA PHE A 281 -16.98 -5.24 -7.29
C PHE A 281 -16.45 -4.34 -6.16
N ARG A 282 -15.12 -4.28 -5.96
CA ARG A 282 -14.47 -3.43 -4.95
C ARG A 282 -14.77 -1.96 -5.15
N LEU A 283 -14.69 -1.48 -6.39
CA LEU A 283 -15.03 -0.11 -6.76
C LEU A 283 -16.51 0.18 -6.43
N SER A 284 -17.43 -0.69 -6.83
CA SER A 284 -18.86 -0.50 -6.55
C SER A 284 -19.18 -0.51 -5.05
N ALA A 285 -18.48 -1.32 -4.26
CA ALA A 285 -18.63 -1.37 -2.81
C ALA A 285 -18.09 -0.08 -2.15
N ALA A 286 -16.92 0.40 -2.59
CA ALA A 286 -16.33 1.65 -2.12
C ALA A 286 -17.25 2.84 -2.40
N LEU A 287 -17.85 2.91 -3.59
CA LEU A 287 -18.76 3.99 -3.98
C LEU A 287 -20.06 4.00 -3.17
N LYS A 288 -20.60 2.81 -2.86
CA LYS A 288 -21.75 2.67 -1.95
C LYS A 288 -21.43 3.18 -0.55
N LEU A 289 -20.24 2.88 -0.03
CA LEU A 289 -19.76 3.38 1.26
C LEU A 289 -19.58 4.91 1.30
N MET A 290 -19.28 5.53 0.15
CA MET A 290 -19.15 6.98 0.01
C MET A 290 -20.46 7.70 -0.37
N GLY A 291 -21.55 6.97 -0.63
CA GLY A 291 -22.81 7.55 -1.06
C GLY A 291 -22.78 8.22 -2.45
N LYS A 292 -21.84 7.85 -3.33
CA LYS A 292 -21.69 8.43 -4.67
C LYS A 292 -22.26 7.54 -5.78
N GLU A 293 -22.68 8.16 -6.89
CA GLU A 293 -23.20 7.43 -8.05
C GLU A 293 -22.11 6.61 -8.76
N THR A 294 -22.48 5.41 -9.23
CA THR A 294 -21.56 4.49 -9.91
C THR A 294 -21.24 4.91 -11.35
N SER A 295 -22.07 5.75 -11.97
CA SER A 295 -21.96 6.19 -13.36
C SER A 295 -20.71 7.05 -13.61
N GLU A 296 -20.50 8.08 -12.77
CA GLU A 296 -19.38 9.03 -12.91
C GLU A 296 -18.01 8.34 -12.73
N TYR A 297 -17.91 7.36 -11.83
CA TYR A 297 -16.65 6.64 -11.60
C TYR A 297 -16.34 5.59 -12.68
N LYS A 298 -17.36 4.97 -13.28
CA LYS A 298 -17.15 4.09 -14.44
C LYS A 298 -16.48 4.84 -15.57
N GLU A 299 -16.95 6.04 -15.86
CA GLU A 299 -16.38 6.92 -16.88
C GLU A 299 -14.93 7.28 -16.56
N ALA A 300 -14.62 7.62 -15.30
CA ALA A 300 -13.25 7.92 -14.87
C ALA A 300 -12.29 6.73 -15.07
N VAL A 301 -12.73 5.52 -14.74
CA VAL A 301 -11.95 4.28 -14.94
C VAL A 301 -11.73 4.01 -16.42
N ILE A 302 -12.78 4.10 -17.25
CA ILE A 302 -12.69 3.90 -18.70
C ILE A 302 -11.77 4.94 -19.32
N ARG A 303 -11.92 6.21 -18.95
CA ARG A 303 -11.07 7.33 -19.38
C ARG A 303 -9.59 7.07 -19.06
N ARG A 304 -9.29 6.46 -17.91
CA ARG A 304 -7.92 6.05 -17.57
C ARG A 304 -7.43 4.87 -18.42
N LEU A 305 -8.25 3.84 -18.62
CA LEU A 305 -7.92 2.67 -19.44
C LEU A 305 -7.60 3.02 -20.89
N VAL A 306 -8.36 3.94 -21.48
CA VAL A 306 -8.17 4.41 -22.87
C VAL A 306 -7.17 5.57 -22.98
N SER A 307 -6.56 5.98 -21.87
CA SER A 307 -5.58 7.06 -21.91
C SER A 307 -4.31 6.63 -22.68
N PRO A 308 -3.69 7.54 -23.45
CA PRO A 308 -2.48 7.23 -24.20
C PRO A 308 -1.37 6.64 -23.34
N GLU A 309 -1.21 7.12 -22.10
CA GLU A 309 -0.24 6.62 -21.14
C GLU A 309 -0.44 5.12 -20.86
N ASN A 310 -1.65 4.70 -20.46
CA ASN A 310 -1.94 3.29 -20.17
C ASN A 310 -1.75 2.40 -21.41
N LEU A 311 -2.17 2.88 -22.59
CA LEU A 311 -2.04 2.13 -23.84
C LEU A 311 -0.57 2.00 -24.30
N THR A 312 0.26 3.02 -24.06
CA THR A 312 1.71 2.94 -24.36
C THR A 312 2.45 1.95 -23.48
N THR A 313 2.11 1.86 -22.20
CA THR A 313 2.69 0.90 -21.26
C THR A 313 2.22 -0.53 -21.53
N SER A 314 0.95 -0.72 -21.95
CA SER A 314 0.36 -2.04 -22.19
C SER A 314 0.88 -2.73 -23.47
N GLN A 315 1.27 -1.96 -24.49
CA GLN A 315 1.58 -2.49 -25.83
C GLN A 315 3.07 -2.33 -26.23
N GLY A 316 3.95 -1.92 -25.30
CA GLY A 316 5.40 -1.82 -25.55
C GLY A 316 5.78 -0.81 -26.64
N GLY A 317 4.94 0.19 -26.90
CA GLY A 317 5.12 1.18 -27.97
C GLY A 317 4.01 2.23 -28.00
N HIS A 318 4.22 3.35 -28.69
CA HIS A 318 3.23 4.43 -28.76
C HIS A 318 2.02 4.04 -29.61
N VAL A 319 0.90 3.75 -28.94
CA VAL A 319 -0.38 3.42 -29.57
C VAL A 319 -1.02 4.67 -30.23
N TYR A 320 -0.60 5.89 -29.87
CA TYR A 320 -1.13 7.13 -30.46
C TYR A 320 -0.04 7.90 -31.21
N ALA A 321 0.16 7.57 -32.48
CA ALA A 321 0.95 8.42 -33.38
C ALA A 321 0.05 9.55 -33.93
N GLY A 322 -0.11 10.66 -33.20
CA GLY A 322 -0.79 11.85 -33.77
C GLY A 322 -1.54 12.75 -32.79
N TYR A 323 -1.72 12.37 -31.53
CA TYR A 323 -2.36 13.25 -30.55
C TYR A 323 -1.37 14.31 -30.04
N GLY A 324 -1.38 15.46 -30.72
CA GLY A 324 -0.60 16.65 -30.36
C GLY A 324 0.85 16.63 -30.85
N GLY A 325 1.08 16.96 -32.12
CA GLY A 325 2.34 17.54 -32.61
C GLY A 325 3.54 16.61 -32.79
N ASN A 326 3.93 16.46 -34.06
CA ASN A 326 5.13 15.85 -34.64
C ASN A 326 5.34 14.35 -34.43
N ALA A 327 5.27 13.61 -35.55
CA ALA A 327 5.68 12.21 -35.70
C ALA A 327 7.20 12.05 -35.83
N ASP A 328 7.99 12.98 -35.28
CA ASP A 328 9.43 13.06 -35.48
C ASP A 328 10.19 12.70 -34.20
N PHE A 329 10.91 11.59 -34.24
CA PHE A 329 11.55 10.92 -33.10
C PHE A 329 12.93 11.50 -32.77
N THR A 330 13.04 12.81 -32.61
CA THR A 330 14.32 13.40 -32.16
C THR A 330 14.37 13.41 -30.63
N LEU A 331 15.47 12.91 -30.05
CA LEU A 331 15.78 12.98 -28.61
C LEU A 331 15.62 14.38 -28.00
N MET A 332 15.75 15.44 -28.81
CA MET A 332 15.52 16.82 -28.37
C MET A 332 14.05 17.15 -28.07
N ASN A 333 13.08 16.48 -28.71
CA ASN A 333 11.65 16.73 -28.48
C ASN A 333 11.11 15.96 -27.27
N SER A 334 11.65 14.76 -26.97
CA SER A 334 11.33 14.04 -25.74
C SER A 334 11.91 14.77 -24.51
N VAL A 335 13.12 15.31 -24.62
CA VAL A 335 13.72 16.20 -23.61
C VAL A 335 13.00 17.55 -23.54
N GLY A 336 12.53 18.10 -24.67
CA GLY A 336 11.75 19.33 -24.74
C GLY A 336 10.36 19.23 -24.09
N ARG A 337 9.70 18.07 -24.17
CA ARG A 337 8.48 17.78 -23.39
C ARG A 337 8.77 17.59 -21.90
N LEU A 338 9.89 16.96 -21.57
CA LEU A 338 10.36 16.81 -20.19
C LEU A 338 10.80 18.15 -19.56
N ALA A 339 11.18 19.12 -20.39
CA ALA A 339 11.57 20.48 -20.00
C ALA A 339 10.40 21.47 -19.98
N SER A 340 9.39 21.30 -20.85
CA SER A 340 8.16 22.11 -20.86
C SER A 340 7.14 21.66 -19.79
N LEU A 341 7.31 20.45 -19.25
CA LEU A 341 6.83 20.08 -17.92
C LEU A 341 7.79 20.69 -16.88
N GLY A 342 7.64 21.99 -16.62
CA GLY A 342 8.55 22.80 -15.82
C GLY A 342 9.12 22.10 -14.58
N GLY A 343 10.45 22.04 -14.51
CA GLY A 343 11.30 22.22 -13.32
C GLY A 343 11.13 21.35 -12.05
N MET A 344 10.07 20.56 -11.87
CA MET A 344 9.73 19.95 -10.56
C MET A 344 9.34 18.45 -10.63
N SER A 345 9.37 17.81 -11.81
CA SER A 345 8.68 16.53 -12.03
C SER A 345 9.57 15.27 -12.05
N LEU A 346 10.90 15.40 -12.10
CA LEU A 346 11.80 14.23 -12.20
C LEU A 346 11.91 13.42 -10.90
N GLY A 347 11.62 14.02 -9.74
CA GLY A 347 11.57 13.31 -8.45
C GLY A 347 10.19 12.75 -8.11
N SER A 348 9.11 13.34 -8.63
CA SER A 348 7.74 12.99 -8.24
C SER A 348 7.20 11.78 -8.99
N LEU A 349 7.55 11.57 -10.27
CA LEU A 349 7.08 10.43 -11.06
C LEU A 349 7.57 9.06 -10.54
N ALA A 350 8.73 9.00 -9.90
CA ALA A 350 9.23 7.78 -9.25
C ALA A 350 8.78 7.64 -7.78
N ALA A 351 8.36 8.73 -7.14
CA ALA A 351 7.99 8.72 -5.73
C ALA A 351 6.60 8.14 -5.46
N PHE A 352 5.61 8.32 -6.35
CA PHE A 352 4.25 7.79 -6.11
C PHE A 352 4.18 6.27 -6.09
N PRO A 353 4.73 5.54 -7.08
CA PRO A 353 4.76 4.08 -7.01
C PRO A 353 5.53 3.59 -5.78
N ALA A 354 6.56 4.33 -5.35
CA ALA A 354 7.35 3.99 -4.17
C ALA A 354 6.57 4.15 -2.85
N PHE A 355 5.76 5.21 -2.68
CA PHE A 355 4.94 5.39 -1.47
C PHE A 355 3.81 4.36 -1.39
N ASP A 356 3.16 4.03 -2.51
CA ASP A 356 2.12 3.01 -2.55
C ASP A 356 2.70 1.60 -2.31
N ALA A 357 3.85 1.29 -2.92
CA ALA A 357 4.58 0.05 -2.66
C ALA A 357 5.03 -0.05 -1.18
N MET A 358 5.52 1.05 -0.61
CA MET A 358 5.89 1.11 0.81
C MET A 358 4.71 0.78 1.71
N ARG A 359 3.53 1.38 1.46
CA ARG A 359 2.32 1.14 2.26
C ARG A 359 1.86 -0.32 2.24
N GLN A 360 1.93 -0.94 1.06
CA GLN A 360 1.63 -2.37 0.92
C GLN A 360 2.67 -3.25 1.64
N ALA A 361 3.93 -2.81 1.72
CA ALA A 361 4.99 -3.53 2.41
C ALA A 361 4.96 -3.40 3.94
N LEU A 362 4.34 -2.36 4.53
CA LEU A 362 4.38 -2.11 5.98
C LEU A 362 3.93 -3.31 6.84
N PRO A 363 2.77 -3.96 6.59
CA PRO A 363 2.37 -5.15 7.36
C PRO A 363 3.29 -6.36 7.13
N MET A 364 3.96 -6.43 5.98
CA MET A 364 4.93 -7.49 5.69
C MET A 364 6.21 -7.29 6.52
N VAL A 365 6.74 -6.07 6.53
CA VAL A 365 7.91 -5.69 7.33
C VAL A 365 7.64 -5.92 8.82
N GLN A 366 6.45 -5.55 9.29
CA GLN A 366 6.04 -5.80 10.69
C GLN A 366 6.12 -7.28 11.06
N ALA A 367 5.58 -8.16 10.22
CA ALA A 367 5.57 -9.59 10.48
C ALA A 367 6.99 -10.16 10.56
N VAL A 368 7.91 -9.70 9.69
CA VAL A 368 9.33 -10.06 9.74
C VAL A 368 10.01 -9.55 11.02
N ILE A 369 9.72 -8.32 11.44
CA ILE A 369 10.27 -7.75 12.68
C ILE A 369 9.75 -8.53 13.89
N LEU A 370 8.45 -8.83 13.95
CA LEU A 370 7.88 -9.62 15.04
C LEU A 370 8.50 -11.02 15.11
N MET A 371 8.69 -11.67 13.95
CA MET A 371 9.44 -12.94 13.88
C MET A 371 10.86 -12.77 14.42
N ALA A 372 11.62 -11.78 13.95
CA ALA A 372 12.99 -11.54 14.42
C ALA A 372 13.05 -11.30 15.93
N VAL A 373 12.13 -10.50 16.48
CA VAL A 373 11.99 -10.27 17.93
C VAL A 373 11.71 -11.59 18.65
N THR A 374 10.75 -12.39 18.16
CA THR A 374 10.45 -13.69 18.79
C THR A 374 11.64 -14.63 18.81
N ILE A 375 12.49 -14.63 17.77
CA ILE A 375 13.69 -15.48 17.71
C ILE A 375 14.72 -15.07 18.76
N ILE A 376 14.95 -13.77 18.96
CA ILE A 376 16.00 -13.26 19.86
C ILE A 376 15.56 -13.19 21.33
N LEU A 377 14.26 -13.29 21.64
CA LEU A 377 13.71 -13.25 23.00
C LEU A 377 14.50 -14.09 24.03
N PRO A 378 14.73 -15.41 23.83
CA PRO A 378 15.42 -16.24 24.82
C PRO A 378 16.85 -15.77 25.05
N LEU A 379 17.55 -15.31 24.01
CA LEU A 379 18.93 -14.81 24.13
C LEU A 379 18.99 -13.52 24.96
N ILE A 380 18.08 -12.57 24.71
CA ILE A 380 18.04 -11.31 25.47
C ILE A 380 17.75 -11.57 26.95
N ILE A 381 16.80 -12.45 27.26
CA ILE A 381 16.42 -12.75 28.65
C ILE A 381 17.58 -13.43 29.40
N VAL A 382 18.32 -14.34 28.73
CA VAL A 382 19.51 -14.98 29.29
C VAL A 382 20.62 -13.96 29.56
N PHE A 383 20.94 -13.10 28.59
CA PHE A 383 21.96 -12.06 28.76
C PHE A 383 21.56 -11.01 29.80
N ALA A 384 20.27 -10.74 29.95
CA ALA A 384 19.73 -9.85 30.98
C ALA A 384 19.60 -10.52 32.36
N VAL A 385 20.14 -11.73 32.54
CA VAL A 385 20.13 -12.48 33.80
C VAL A 385 18.73 -12.60 34.40
N TYR A 386 17.74 -12.85 33.53
CA TYR A 386 16.34 -13.07 33.92
C TYR A 386 15.73 -11.95 34.76
N GLU A 387 16.14 -10.70 34.53
CA GLU A 387 15.60 -9.55 35.26
C GLU A 387 14.17 -9.22 34.83
N TYR A 388 13.28 -9.02 35.83
CA TYR A 388 11.88 -8.63 35.61
C TYR A 388 11.76 -7.33 34.81
N LYS A 389 12.67 -6.37 35.06
CA LYS A 389 12.71 -5.09 34.35
C LYS A 389 12.85 -5.31 32.84
N THR A 390 13.72 -6.23 32.43
CA THR A 390 13.94 -6.54 31.02
C THR A 390 12.73 -7.21 30.39
N VAL A 391 12.11 -8.17 31.08
CA VAL A 391 10.88 -8.83 30.60
C VAL A 391 9.75 -7.81 30.40
N ILE A 392 9.58 -6.88 31.33
CA ILE A 392 8.59 -5.81 31.22
C ILE A 392 8.90 -4.92 30.01
N THR A 393 10.16 -4.49 29.83
CA THR A 393 10.54 -3.68 28.65
C THR A 393 10.29 -4.43 27.33
N LEU A 394 10.64 -5.72 27.24
CA LEU A 394 10.38 -6.55 26.06
C LEU A 394 8.88 -6.72 25.81
N THR A 395 8.08 -6.85 26.87
CA THR A 395 6.61 -6.91 26.78
C THR A 395 6.05 -5.64 26.14
N PHE A 396 6.52 -4.47 26.58
CA PHE A 396 6.13 -3.20 25.97
C PHE A 396 6.62 -3.06 24.52
N VAL A 397 7.82 -3.54 24.20
CA VAL A 397 8.32 -3.54 22.81
C VAL A 397 7.45 -4.41 21.90
N VAL A 398 7.11 -5.64 22.33
CA VAL A 398 6.22 -6.52 21.57
C VAL A 398 4.82 -5.91 21.43
N PHE A 399 4.28 -5.32 22.49
CA PHE A 399 3.00 -4.60 22.45
C PHE A 399 3.06 -3.43 21.45
N ALA A 400 4.09 -2.60 21.55
CA ALA A 400 4.28 -1.44 20.69
C ALA A 400 4.35 -1.81 19.21
N LEU A 401 5.11 -2.86 18.88
CA LEU A 401 5.22 -3.38 17.52
C LEU A 401 3.89 -3.90 17.01
N ASN A 402 3.09 -4.58 17.84
CA ASN A 402 1.74 -5.01 17.45
C ASN A 402 0.81 -3.82 17.21
N PHE A 403 0.87 -2.81 18.09
CA PHE A 403 0.04 -1.62 18.04
C PHE A 403 0.37 -0.69 16.86
N LEU A 404 1.49 -0.90 16.16
CA LEU A 404 1.79 -0.20 14.89
C LEU A 404 0.69 -0.39 13.83
N THR A 405 0.00 -1.54 13.84
CA THR A 405 -1.12 -1.77 12.91
C THR A 405 -2.24 -0.76 13.09
N PHE A 406 -2.56 -0.36 14.33
CA PHE A 406 -3.53 0.69 14.59
C PHE A 406 -3.10 2.02 13.96
N TRP A 407 -1.83 2.41 14.08
CA TRP A 407 -1.34 3.67 13.50
C TRP A 407 -1.37 3.66 11.97
N TRP A 408 -1.12 2.52 11.33
CA TRP A 408 -1.27 2.39 9.89
C TRP A 408 -2.73 2.40 9.45
N GLU A 409 -3.64 1.76 10.19
CA GLU A 409 -5.07 1.86 9.91
C GLU A 409 -5.59 3.29 10.09
N LEU A 410 -5.13 3.98 11.14
CA LEU A 410 -5.43 5.40 11.35
C LEU A 410 -4.91 6.25 10.19
N ALA A 411 -3.69 5.98 9.71
CA ALA A 411 -3.12 6.67 8.56
C ALA A 411 -3.94 6.41 7.28
N ARG A 412 -4.36 5.17 6.99
CA ARG A 412 -5.22 4.84 5.84
C ARG A 412 -6.59 5.51 5.94
N TRP A 413 -7.16 5.52 7.13
CA TRP A 413 -8.44 6.18 7.39
C TRP A 413 -8.35 7.69 7.18
N LEU A 414 -7.34 8.33 7.76
CA LEU A 414 -7.15 9.78 7.66
C LEU A 414 -6.77 10.18 6.22
N ASP A 415 -5.99 9.37 5.53
CA ASP A 415 -5.69 9.53 4.10
C ASP A 415 -6.97 9.52 3.24
N SER A 416 -7.80 8.49 3.42
CA SER A 416 -9.07 8.37 2.69
C SER A 416 -10.03 9.50 3.04
N TRP A 417 -10.07 9.92 4.31
CA TRP A 417 -10.89 11.03 4.78
C TRP A 417 -10.42 12.38 4.22
N LEU A 418 -9.11 12.65 4.20
CA LEU A 418 -8.56 13.86 3.59
C LEU A 418 -8.82 13.90 2.09
N LEU A 419 -8.63 12.78 1.39
CA LEU A 419 -8.95 12.67 -0.03
C LEU A 419 -10.43 12.95 -0.29
N GLU A 420 -11.34 12.41 0.52
CA GLU A 420 -12.77 12.67 0.40
C GLU A 420 -13.14 14.11 0.77
N ALA A 421 -12.57 14.68 1.82
CA ALA A 421 -12.83 16.06 2.23
C ALA A 421 -12.34 17.07 1.17
N LEU A 422 -11.20 16.78 0.53
CA LEU A 422 -10.62 17.63 -0.50
C LEU A 422 -11.36 17.46 -1.83
N TYR A 423 -11.45 16.24 -2.35
CA TYR A 423 -12.06 15.92 -3.66
C TYR A 423 -13.59 15.75 -3.63
N GLY A 424 -14.22 15.86 -2.47
CA GLY A 424 -15.67 15.90 -2.28
C GLY A 424 -16.25 17.31 -2.24
N SER A 425 -15.41 18.34 -2.24
CA SER A 425 -15.81 19.75 -2.28
C SER A 425 -15.97 20.26 -3.72
N ASP A 426 -16.92 21.16 -3.96
CA ASP A 426 -17.14 21.80 -5.29
C ASP A 426 -15.94 22.64 -5.77
N THR A 427 -14.95 22.89 -4.90
CA THR A 427 -13.73 23.65 -5.17
C THR A 427 -12.62 22.84 -5.85
N HIS A 428 -12.70 21.51 -5.86
CA HIS A 428 -11.80 20.65 -6.63
C HIS A 428 -12.56 20.01 -7.79
N SER A 429 -11.94 19.89 -8.96
CA SER A 429 -12.65 19.48 -10.17
C SER A 429 -13.35 18.12 -9.96
N ARG A 430 -14.67 18.09 -10.20
CA ARG A 430 -15.50 16.87 -10.22
C ARG A 430 -14.95 15.77 -11.15
N TRP A 431 -13.96 16.12 -11.96
CA TRP A 431 -13.32 15.30 -12.98
C TRP A 431 -12.04 14.62 -12.47
N ASN A 432 -11.49 15.02 -11.31
CA ASN A 432 -10.41 14.35 -10.59
C ASN A 432 -10.87 13.80 -9.23
N MET A 433 -12.10 13.25 -9.17
CA MET A 433 -12.83 12.83 -7.95
C MET A 433 -12.18 11.75 -7.07
N ALA A 434 -10.94 11.34 -7.37
CA ALA A 434 -10.09 10.47 -6.56
C ALA A 434 -8.60 10.56 -6.96
N GLY A 435 -8.17 11.66 -7.58
CA GLY A 435 -6.79 11.86 -8.00
C GLY A 435 -6.34 11.02 -9.21
N PHE A 436 -7.21 10.24 -9.88
CA PHE A 436 -6.80 9.35 -10.98
C PHE A 436 -5.98 10.02 -12.11
N GLN A 437 -6.08 11.35 -12.24
CA GLN A 437 -5.29 12.18 -13.16
C GLN A 437 -4.16 12.91 -12.42
N ASN A 438 -2.94 12.87 -12.97
CA ASN A 438 -1.76 13.52 -12.42
C ASN A 438 -1.85 15.05 -12.57
N SER A 439 -2.39 15.74 -11.56
CA SER A 439 -2.28 17.20 -11.39
C SER A 439 -1.24 17.55 -10.31
N THR A 440 -0.59 18.70 -10.44
CA THR A 440 0.48 19.17 -9.53
C THR A 440 0.06 19.26 -8.06
N ASP A 441 -1.22 19.55 -7.80
CA ASP A 441 -1.79 19.60 -6.43
C ASP A 441 -1.82 18.22 -5.75
N ASP A 442 -1.83 17.13 -6.53
CA ASP A 442 -1.83 15.75 -6.05
C ASP A 442 -0.44 15.32 -5.51
N ILE A 443 0.61 16.06 -5.87
CA ILE A 443 2.00 15.81 -5.46
C ILE A 443 2.23 16.19 -3.99
N ILE A 444 1.79 17.38 -3.57
CA ILE A 444 1.97 17.87 -2.20
C ILE A 444 1.15 17.02 -1.24
N MET A 445 -0.11 16.75 -1.59
CA MET A 445 -0.98 15.89 -0.79
C MET A 445 -0.43 14.48 -0.66
N SER A 446 0.15 13.91 -1.72
CA SER A 446 0.75 12.57 -1.62
C SER A 446 2.02 12.51 -0.80
N PHE A 447 2.80 13.58 -0.77
CA PHE A 447 3.94 13.65 0.14
C PHE A 447 3.50 13.71 1.60
N VAL A 448 2.54 14.58 1.93
CA VAL A 448 1.99 14.70 3.29
C VAL A 448 1.36 13.37 3.73
N MET A 449 0.52 12.80 2.87
CA MET A 449 -0.18 11.56 3.18
C MET A 449 0.76 10.35 3.19
N GLY A 450 1.83 10.34 2.39
CA GLY A 450 2.89 9.33 2.45
C GLY A 450 3.72 9.42 3.74
N ALA A 451 4.07 10.65 4.17
CA ALA A 451 4.83 10.90 5.38
C ALA A 451 4.08 10.44 6.65
N MET A 452 2.74 10.53 6.68
CA MET A 452 1.95 10.09 7.84
C MET A 452 2.15 8.62 8.20
N PHE A 453 2.38 7.74 7.21
CA PHE A 453 2.63 6.31 7.44
C PHE A 453 3.98 6.02 8.11
N ILE A 454 4.86 7.02 8.17
CA ILE A 454 6.17 6.94 8.84
C ILE A 454 6.12 7.75 10.14
N VAL A 455 5.65 8.99 10.07
CA VAL A 455 5.65 9.95 11.18
C VAL A 455 4.77 9.50 12.34
N LEU A 456 3.56 8.99 12.08
CA LEU A 456 2.65 8.55 13.15
C LEU A 456 3.21 7.33 13.92
N PRO A 457 3.65 6.24 13.24
CA PRO A 457 4.43 5.18 13.87
C PRO A 457 5.68 5.65 14.62
N ALA A 458 6.46 6.56 14.03
CA ALA A 458 7.69 7.07 14.64
C ALA A 458 7.39 7.86 15.91
N LEU A 459 6.32 8.67 15.91
CA LEU A 459 5.85 9.39 17.10
C LEU A 459 5.46 8.41 18.21
N TRP A 460 4.73 7.33 17.88
CA TRP A 460 4.39 6.28 18.84
C TRP A 460 5.63 5.60 19.42
N MET A 461 6.55 5.17 18.56
CA MET A 461 7.78 4.52 18.99
C MET A 461 8.67 5.47 19.82
N GLY A 462 8.68 6.77 19.50
CA GLY A 462 9.35 7.80 20.27
C GLY A 462 8.67 8.09 21.61
N ALA A 463 7.34 8.12 21.67
CA ALA A 463 6.59 8.36 22.90
C ALA A 463 6.85 7.28 23.98
N LEU A 464 7.20 6.05 23.57
CA LEU A 464 7.63 5.01 24.51
C LEU A 464 8.93 5.36 25.25
N SER A 465 9.82 6.16 24.64
CA SER A 465 11.03 6.65 25.31
C SER A 465 10.69 7.63 26.43
N TRP A 466 9.65 8.45 26.25
CA TRP A 466 9.13 9.36 27.29
C TRP A 466 8.54 8.62 28.48
N ALA A 467 7.94 7.44 28.24
CA ALA A 467 7.48 6.53 29.29
C ALA A 467 8.61 5.78 30.02
N GLY A 468 9.88 6.10 29.71
CA GLY A 468 11.06 5.51 30.35
C GLY A 468 11.52 4.18 29.74
N ILE A 469 10.88 3.72 28.66
CA ILE A 469 11.30 2.52 27.92
C ILE A 469 12.39 2.95 26.93
N ARG A 470 13.65 2.86 27.37
CA ARG A 470 14.81 3.11 26.50
C ARG A 470 15.01 1.93 25.55
N VAL A 471 14.23 1.88 24.48
CA VAL A 471 14.56 1.08 23.30
C VAL A 471 15.85 1.70 22.76
N GLY A 472 16.98 1.01 22.83
CA GLY A 472 18.33 1.57 22.71
C GLY A 472 18.50 2.66 21.63
N GLY A 473 19.30 3.69 21.93
CA GLY A 473 19.42 4.99 21.22
C GLY A 473 19.81 4.99 19.74
N ALA A 474 19.75 3.84 19.06
CA ALA A 474 19.95 3.71 17.62
C ALA A 474 18.71 4.15 16.81
N LEU A 475 17.47 3.89 17.29
CA LEU A 475 16.26 4.24 16.53
C LEU A 475 15.96 5.74 16.56
N GLU A 476 16.31 6.41 17.67
CA GLU A 476 16.06 7.84 17.93
C GLU A 476 16.94 8.75 17.05
N ASN A 477 18.15 8.30 16.71
CA ASN A 477 19.13 9.11 15.97
C ASN A 477 19.21 8.84 14.46
N THR A 478 18.67 7.73 13.95
CA THR A 478 18.80 7.36 12.53
C THR A 478 17.56 7.72 11.72
N ALA A 479 16.35 7.36 12.16
CA ALA A 479 15.15 7.54 11.34
C ALA A 479 14.77 9.01 11.10
N LEU A 480 14.84 9.86 12.14
CA LEU A 480 14.46 11.28 12.04
C LEU A 480 15.57 12.15 11.44
N ARG A 481 16.84 11.94 11.80
CA ARG A 481 17.96 12.74 11.29
C ARG A 481 18.38 12.37 9.87
N HIS A 482 18.35 11.09 9.47
CA HIS A 482 18.65 10.75 8.06
C HIS A 482 17.52 11.20 7.13
N GLY A 483 16.24 11.04 7.51
CA GLY A 483 15.12 11.52 6.69
C GLY A 483 15.19 13.03 6.42
N THR A 484 15.52 13.85 7.41
CA THR A 484 15.70 15.30 7.22
C THR A 484 17.00 15.65 6.50
N SER A 485 18.09 14.95 6.78
CA SER A 485 19.40 15.17 6.14
C SER A 485 19.40 14.82 4.65
N GLU A 486 18.71 13.74 4.27
CA GLU A 486 18.66 13.26 2.89
C GLU A 486 17.71 14.13 2.05
N ALA A 487 16.58 14.56 2.62
CA ALA A 487 15.70 15.58 2.03
C ALA A 487 16.42 16.94 1.87
N GLN A 488 17.21 17.35 2.87
CA GLN A 488 18.01 18.58 2.81
C GLN A 488 19.15 18.48 1.78
N SER A 489 19.82 17.34 1.67
CA SER A 489 20.86 17.13 0.65
C SER A 489 20.31 17.03 -0.77
N SER A 490 19.09 16.49 -0.93
CA SER A 490 18.39 16.43 -2.21
C SER A 490 17.86 17.81 -2.60
N GLY A 491 17.32 18.58 -1.65
CA GLY A 491 16.96 19.99 -1.86
C GLY A 491 18.16 20.88 -2.18
N ALA A 492 19.31 20.63 -1.55
CA ALA A 492 20.55 21.36 -1.83
C ALA A 492 21.07 21.07 -3.26
N LYS A 493 21.08 19.81 -3.70
CA LYS A 493 21.47 19.43 -5.07
C LYS A 493 20.55 20.02 -6.14
N ILE A 494 19.25 20.13 -5.84
CA ILE A 494 18.27 20.78 -6.71
C ILE A 494 18.51 22.30 -6.76
N GLY A 495 18.76 22.94 -5.61
CA GLY A 495 19.12 24.36 -5.53
C GLY A 495 20.39 24.70 -6.30
N GLU A 496 21.40 23.84 -6.24
CA GLU A 496 22.67 23.98 -6.97
C GLU A 496 22.50 23.82 -8.48
N SER A 497 21.62 22.90 -8.91
CA SER A 497 21.29 22.67 -10.32
C SER A 497 20.47 23.80 -10.93
N VAL A 498 19.61 24.45 -10.13
CA VAL A 498 18.85 25.65 -10.54
C VAL A 498 19.76 26.87 -10.59
N SER A 499 20.64 27.05 -9.59
CA SER A 499 21.63 28.13 -9.56
C SER A 499 22.57 28.09 -10.79
N ASN A 500 23.06 26.91 -11.16
CA ASN A 500 23.93 26.73 -12.32
C ASN A 500 23.22 26.93 -13.68
N LYS A 501 21.89 26.89 -13.72
CA LYS A 501 21.09 27.19 -14.91
C LYS A 501 20.71 28.68 -15.03
N ILE A 502 20.73 29.42 -13.93
CA ILE A 502 20.45 30.87 -13.91
C ILE A 502 21.73 31.69 -14.17
N MET A 503 22.91 31.10 -13.96
CA MET A 503 24.22 31.71 -14.21
C MET A 503 24.82 31.43 -15.62
N LYS A 504 24.07 30.77 -16.50
CA LYS A 504 24.36 30.68 -17.95
C LYS A 504 23.24 31.35 -18.71
#